data_AF-A0A535PF28-F1
#
_entry.id   AF-A0A535PF28-F1
#
_cell.length_a   1.000
_cell.length_b   1.000
_cell.length_c   1.000
_cell.angle_alpha   90.00
_cell.angle_beta   90.00
_cell.angle_gamma   90.00
#
_symmetry.space_group_name_H-M   'P 1'
#
loop_
_entity.id
_entity.type
_entity.pdbx_description
1 polymer ?
#
loop_
_entity_poly.entity_id
_entity_poly.type
_entity_poly.pdbx_seq_one_letter_code
_entity_poly.pdbx_strand_id
1 'polypeptide(L)'
;MDTVFGALRGSFGGFIAIGLLLLLVLLRLDAQHFGAAEYDEVARDGRRPALRRRLGWYLVGFGLVAVAALIHPTPSDLFLTLGDRFQVIVYGFGYGLVGIAQAIAFAYMRYRHLRLPDVLSYPGSIINTVATAFIDEATFRGLLLGFILLTGLDPTAANIIQALVYALATRVGAPGRDRYMLVLVLVLGLASGWVTIQTGGIGAAFLGHAITRVAMFLATGHAGQVALRGREDEDVASRLETPDGWNSVGAQEHPGFDR
;
A
#
# COMPACT_ATOMS: atom_id res chain seq x y z
N MET A 1 -7.96 9.55 34.03
CA MET A 1 -8.78 10.32 33.07
C MET A 1 -8.31 11.77 32.93
N ASP A 2 -7.77 12.39 33.97
CA ASP A 2 -7.28 13.79 33.92
C ASP A 2 -6.02 14.03 33.07
N THR A 3 -5.21 12.98 32.82
CA THR A 3 -4.01 13.05 31.97
C THR A 3 -4.31 12.99 30.47
N VAL A 4 -5.31 12.21 30.07
CA VAL A 4 -5.75 12.05 28.66
C VAL A 4 -6.35 13.36 28.13
N PHE A 5 -7.20 13.99 28.93
CA PHE A 5 -7.69 15.33 28.62
C PHE A 5 -6.62 16.39 28.77
N GLY A 6 -5.56 16.22 29.58
CA GLY A 6 -4.45 17.18 29.67
C GLY A 6 -3.62 17.28 28.39
N ALA A 7 -3.32 16.15 27.74
CA ALA A 7 -2.57 16.10 26.49
C ALA A 7 -3.37 16.63 25.28
N LEU A 8 -4.69 16.38 25.25
CA LEU A 8 -5.59 16.86 24.19
C LEU A 8 -6.18 18.27 24.46
N ARG A 9 -6.38 18.70 25.72
CA ARG A 9 -6.94 20.04 26.06
C ARG A 9 -5.95 21.19 25.92
N GLY A 10 -4.65 20.93 25.96
CA GLY A 10 -3.66 21.99 26.17
C GLY A 10 -3.02 22.59 24.93
N SER A 11 -2.95 21.88 23.80
CA SER A 11 -2.19 22.35 22.64
C SER A 11 -3.05 22.41 21.38
N PHE A 12 -3.19 23.62 20.84
CA PHE A 12 -3.69 23.88 19.49
C PHE A 12 -3.07 22.94 18.43
N GLY A 13 -1.80 22.53 18.64
CA GLY A 13 -1.10 21.60 17.78
C GLY A 13 -1.69 20.18 17.73
N GLY A 14 -2.26 19.65 18.83
CA GLY A 14 -2.91 18.34 18.84
C GLY A 14 -4.14 18.29 17.91
N PHE A 15 -4.99 19.32 17.96
CA PHE A 15 -6.15 19.42 17.07
C PHE A 15 -5.74 19.58 15.60
N ILE A 16 -4.70 20.37 15.33
CA ILE A 16 -4.15 20.47 13.97
C ILE A 16 -3.66 19.11 13.48
N ALA A 17 -2.90 18.38 14.29
CA ALA A 17 -2.39 17.06 13.93
C ALA A 17 -3.51 16.04 13.65
N ILE A 18 -4.62 16.09 14.39
CA ILE A 18 -5.83 15.30 14.08
C ILE A 18 -6.41 15.72 12.73
N GLY A 19 -6.54 17.02 12.45
CA GLY A 19 -6.99 17.52 11.15
C GLY A 19 -6.10 17.03 9.99
N LEU A 20 -4.78 17.06 10.17
CA LEU A 20 -3.80 16.55 9.21
C LEU A 20 -3.91 15.03 9.03
N LEU A 21 -4.15 14.27 10.12
CA LEU A 21 -4.43 12.83 10.03
C LEU A 21 -5.67 12.56 9.19
N LEU A 22 -6.76 13.29 9.41
CA LEU A 22 -7.98 13.12 8.61
C LEU A 22 -7.73 13.44 7.13
N LEU A 23 -6.94 14.48 6.84
CA LEU A 23 -6.51 14.79 5.47
C LEU A 23 -5.64 13.68 4.87
N LEU A 24 -4.74 13.07 5.64
CA LEU A 24 -3.93 11.94 5.18
C LEU A 24 -4.80 10.69 4.89
N VAL A 25 -5.80 10.42 5.72
CA VAL A 25 -6.77 9.33 5.47
C VAL A 25 -7.58 9.60 4.19
N LEU A 26 -8.04 10.84 3.98
CA LEU A 26 -8.70 11.25 2.74
C LEU A 26 -7.76 11.15 1.54
N LEU A 27 -6.50 11.56 1.69
CA LEU A 27 -5.47 11.45 0.66
C LEU A 27 -5.23 9.98 0.27
N ARG A 28 -5.30 9.05 1.23
CA ARG A 28 -5.21 7.61 0.96
C ARG A 28 -6.45 7.08 0.23
N LEU A 29 -7.65 7.47 0.68
CA LEU A 29 -8.91 7.13 0.00
C LEU A 29 -8.92 7.58 -1.46
N ASP A 30 -8.37 8.76 -1.72
CA ASP A 30 -8.34 9.38 -3.05
C ASP A 30 -7.10 9.01 -3.88
N ALA A 31 -6.20 8.19 -3.34
CA ALA A 31 -4.91 7.94 -3.96
C ALA A 31 -5.04 7.37 -5.39
N GLN A 32 -6.17 6.73 -5.73
CA GLN A 32 -6.44 6.20 -7.08
C GLN A 32 -6.47 7.29 -8.13
N HIS A 33 -7.06 8.45 -7.84
CA HIS A 33 -7.12 9.58 -8.79
C HIS A 33 -5.75 10.22 -9.04
N PHE A 34 -4.81 10.03 -8.12
CA PHE A 34 -3.44 10.48 -8.24
C PHE A 34 -2.50 9.46 -8.90
N GLY A 35 -2.98 8.24 -9.19
CA GLY A 35 -2.11 7.14 -9.61
C GLY A 35 -1.14 6.68 -8.52
N ALA A 36 -1.50 6.92 -7.25
CA ALA A 36 -0.72 6.58 -6.07
C ALA A 36 -1.44 5.54 -5.18
N ALA A 37 -2.77 5.39 -5.28
CA ALA A 37 -3.41 4.18 -4.79
C ALA A 37 -2.95 3.12 -5.75
N GLU A 38 -2.39 2.09 -5.14
CA GLU A 38 -2.46 0.76 -5.66
C GLU A 38 -2.54 0.67 -7.20
N TYR A 39 -1.45 1.19 -7.80
CA TYR A 39 -0.63 0.52 -8.79
C TYR A 39 -0.97 0.69 -10.28
N ASP A 40 0.09 0.66 -11.10
CA ASP A 40 0.16 0.86 -12.55
C ASP A 40 -0.65 -0.17 -13.35
N GLU A 41 -1.97 -0.17 -13.20
CA GLU A 41 -2.83 -0.54 -14.31
C GLU A 41 -3.05 0.71 -15.15
N VAL A 42 -2.91 0.53 -16.45
CA VAL A 42 -3.46 1.41 -17.45
C VAL A 42 -4.86 1.82 -16.98
N ALA A 43 -5.14 3.11 -16.80
CA ALA A 43 -6.48 3.53 -16.40
C ALA A 43 -7.51 2.92 -17.37
N ARG A 44 -8.78 2.78 -16.95
CA ARG A 44 -9.86 2.18 -17.78
C ARG A 44 -9.92 2.71 -19.24
N ASP A 45 -9.28 3.84 -19.51
CA ASP A 45 -9.15 4.55 -20.78
C ASP A 45 -7.84 4.29 -21.57
N GLY A 46 -6.96 3.39 -21.14
CA GLY A 46 -5.72 3.12 -21.88
C GLY A 46 -4.51 3.99 -21.46
N ARG A 47 -4.64 4.90 -20.49
CA ARG A 47 -3.61 5.92 -20.22
C ARG A 47 -2.85 5.71 -18.92
N ARG A 48 -1.53 5.92 -18.96
CA ARG A 48 -0.68 5.98 -17.77
C ARG A 48 -1.01 7.25 -16.95
N PRO A 49 -1.16 7.16 -15.61
CA PRO A 49 -1.39 8.34 -14.79
C PRO A 49 -0.23 9.34 -14.92
N ALA A 50 -0.56 10.63 -15.03
CA ALA A 50 0.43 11.67 -15.24
C ALA A 50 1.41 11.75 -14.05
N LEU A 51 2.72 11.66 -14.31
CA LEU A 51 3.80 11.72 -13.31
C LEU A 51 3.63 12.89 -12.33
N ARG A 52 3.15 14.04 -12.81
CA ARG A 52 2.87 15.23 -11.99
C ARG A 52 1.85 14.97 -10.88
N ARG A 53 0.80 14.19 -11.14
CA ARG A 53 -0.22 13.85 -10.13
C ARG A 53 0.37 12.96 -9.05
N ARG A 54 1.16 11.96 -9.44
CA ARG A 54 1.85 11.04 -8.53
C ARG A 54 2.85 11.78 -7.62
N LEU A 55 3.66 12.66 -8.20
CA LEU A 55 4.57 13.53 -7.45
C LEU A 55 3.81 14.46 -6.51
N GLY A 56 2.68 15.03 -6.95
CA GLY A 56 1.81 15.84 -6.10
C GLY A 56 1.31 15.07 -4.88
N TRP A 57 0.90 13.82 -5.06
CA TRP A 57 0.46 12.96 -3.96
C TRP A 57 1.59 12.70 -2.95
N TYR A 58 2.81 12.42 -3.42
CA TYR A 58 3.96 12.28 -2.52
C TYR A 58 4.25 13.57 -1.76
N LEU A 59 4.34 14.70 -2.47
CA LEU A 59 4.65 15.99 -1.85
C LEU A 59 3.62 16.35 -0.77
N VAL A 60 2.34 16.14 -1.04
CA VAL A 60 1.27 16.37 -0.06
C VAL A 60 1.38 15.36 1.08
N GLY A 61 1.55 14.07 0.81
CA GLY A 61 1.64 13.04 1.86
C GLY A 61 2.83 13.24 2.79
N PHE A 62 4.04 13.37 2.25
CA PHE A 62 5.24 13.66 3.04
C PHE A 62 5.13 15.02 3.76
N GLY A 63 4.58 16.04 3.10
CA GLY A 63 4.38 17.36 3.68
C GLY A 63 3.45 17.33 4.89
N LEU A 64 2.29 16.66 4.79
CA LEU A 64 1.33 16.53 5.88
C LEU A 64 1.93 15.75 7.07
N VAL A 65 2.67 14.66 6.81
CA VAL A 65 3.37 13.90 7.86
C VAL A 65 4.42 14.77 8.56
N ALA A 66 5.24 15.50 7.79
CA ALA A 66 6.27 16.37 8.35
C ALA A 66 5.66 17.51 9.19
N VAL A 67 4.60 18.15 8.70
CA VAL A 67 3.90 19.21 9.44
C VAL A 67 3.28 18.65 10.72
N ALA A 68 2.66 17.47 10.68
CA ALA A 68 2.12 16.82 11.88
C ALA A 68 3.23 16.52 12.91
N ALA A 69 4.39 16.04 12.45
CA ALA A 69 5.56 15.80 13.30
C ALA A 69 6.16 17.08 13.90
N LEU A 70 6.07 18.22 13.22
CA LEU A 70 6.60 19.50 13.71
C LEU A 70 5.64 20.22 14.67
N ILE A 71 4.34 20.07 14.46
CA ILE A 71 3.31 20.77 15.23
C ILE A 71 2.91 20.02 16.50
N HIS A 72 2.97 18.68 16.50
CA HIS A 72 2.65 17.90 17.70
C HIS A 72 3.76 18.07 18.74
N PRO A 73 3.43 18.40 20.01
CA PRO A 73 4.44 18.68 21.04
C PRO A 73 5.33 17.47 21.35
N THR A 74 4.82 16.25 21.16
CA THR A 74 5.54 15.00 21.41
C THR A 74 5.33 14.01 20.26
N PRO A 75 6.08 14.13 19.14
CA PRO A 75 5.90 13.26 17.98
C PRO A 75 6.21 11.78 18.26
N SER A 76 7.02 11.53 19.29
CA SER A 76 7.30 10.18 19.83
C SER A 76 6.04 9.47 20.31
N ASP A 77 5.09 10.20 20.90
CA ASP A 77 3.83 9.62 21.40
C ASP A 77 2.91 9.18 20.24
N LEU A 78 3.18 9.69 19.04
CA LEU A 78 2.51 9.34 17.81
C LEU A 78 3.34 8.36 16.95
N PHE A 79 4.36 7.71 17.53
CA PHE A 79 5.23 6.75 16.84
C PHE A 79 5.91 7.28 15.57
N LEU A 80 5.97 8.60 15.35
CA LEU A 80 6.58 9.23 14.15
C LEU A 80 8.12 9.24 14.19
N THR A 81 8.71 8.29 14.92
CA THR A 81 10.15 8.08 15.00
C THR A 81 10.49 6.71 14.41
N LEU A 82 11.79 6.43 14.27
CA LEU A 82 12.22 5.10 13.83
C LEU A 82 11.92 4.03 14.88
N GLY A 83 11.92 4.36 16.17
CA GLY A 83 11.90 3.39 17.27
C GLY A 83 13.31 2.89 17.64
N ASP A 84 13.39 1.83 18.43
CA ASP A 84 14.66 1.21 18.81
C ASP A 84 15.39 0.63 17.58
N ARG A 85 16.64 1.04 17.37
CA ARG A 85 17.38 0.72 16.14
C ARG A 85 17.59 -0.78 15.94
N PHE A 86 17.91 -1.50 17.01
CA PHE A 86 18.16 -2.94 16.94
C PHE A 86 16.86 -3.68 16.63
N GLN A 87 15.79 -3.34 17.34
CA GLN A 87 14.47 -3.91 17.09
C GLN A 87 13.95 -3.57 15.69
N VAL A 88 14.20 -2.36 15.18
CA VAL A 88 13.83 -1.97 13.80
C VAL A 88 14.45 -2.88 12.76
N ILE A 89 15.72 -3.21 12.93
CA ILE A 89 16.42 -4.13 12.02
C ILE A 89 15.82 -5.54 12.16
N VAL A 90 15.72 -6.07 13.39
CA VAL A 90 15.26 -7.43 13.63
C VAL A 90 13.81 -7.63 13.19
N TYR A 91 12.89 -6.81 13.69
CA TYR A 91 11.47 -6.92 13.36
C TYR A 91 11.18 -6.48 11.92
N GLY A 92 11.86 -5.45 11.41
CA GLY A 92 11.63 -4.97 10.06
C GLY A 92 12.06 -5.97 9.00
N PHE A 93 13.26 -6.56 9.11
CA PHE A 93 13.69 -7.62 8.20
C PHE A 93 12.94 -8.93 8.44
N GLY A 94 12.66 -9.30 9.69
CA GLY A 94 11.84 -10.48 9.99
C GLY A 94 10.45 -10.40 9.37
N TYR A 95 9.77 -9.27 9.54
CA TYR A 95 8.50 -8.98 8.89
C TYR A 95 8.61 -8.99 7.36
N GLY A 96 9.65 -8.35 6.81
CA GLY A 96 9.92 -8.35 5.37
C GLY A 96 10.13 -9.75 4.79
N LEU A 97 10.84 -10.64 5.49
CA LEU A 97 11.04 -12.04 5.07
C LEU A 97 9.74 -12.82 5.04
N VAL A 98 8.87 -12.63 6.03
CA VAL A 98 7.51 -13.21 6.03
C VAL A 98 6.72 -12.69 4.83
N GLY A 99 6.82 -11.38 4.54
CA GLY A 99 6.22 -10.77 3.36
C GLY A 99 6.73 -11.33 2.03
N ILE A 100 8.05 -11.56 1.91
CA ILE A 100 8.65 -12.20 0.72
C ILE A 100 8.11 -13.62 0.55
N ALA A 101 8.12 -14.42 1.62
CA ALA A 101 7.61 -15.79 1.59
C ALA A 101 6.12 -15.81 1.21
N GLN A 102 5.32 -14.89 1.75
CA GLN A 102 3.90 -14.74 1.41
C GLN A 102 3.71 -14.36 -0.06
N ALA A 103 4.47 -13.41 -0.59
CA ALA A 103 4.39 -12.99 -1.98
C ALA A 103 4.72 -14.13 -2.96
N ILE A 104 5.79 -14.87 -2.67
CA ILE A 104 6.19 -16.05 -3.44
C ILE A 104 5.11 -17.12 -3.37
N ALA A 105 4.63 -17.45 -2.17
CA ALA A 105 3.58 -18.45 -1.98
C ALA A 105 2.31 -18.06 -2.74
N PHE A 106 1.89 -16.80 -2.67
CA PHE A 106 0.75 -16.29 -3.41
C PHE A 106 0.95 -16.43 -4.93
N ALA A 107 2.09 -16.00 -5.46
CA ALA A 107 2.40 -16.13 -6.89
C ALA A 107 2.39 -17.59 -7.35
N TYR A 108 2.99 -18.52 -6.60
CA TYR A 108 2.97 -19.94 -6.93
C TYR A 108 1.57 -20.58 -6.83
N MET A 109 0.78 -20.23 -5.81
CA MET A 109 -0.59 -20.72 -5.69
C MET A 109 -1.48 -20.20 -6.82
N ARG A 110 -1.25 -18.95 -7.25
CA ARG A 110 -2.07 -18.24 -8.23
C ARG A 110 -1.69 -18.55 -9.68
N TYR A 111 -0.40 -18.42 -10.00
CA TYR A 111 0.15 -18.47 -11.36
C TYR A 111 0.95 -19.74 -11.64
N ARG A 112 1.32 -20.53 -10.61
CA ARG A 112 2.27 -21.67 -10.70
C ARG A 112 3.71 -21.31 -11.05
N HIS A 113 4.01 -20.02 -11.17
CA HIS A 113 5.35 -19.47 -11.42
C HIS A 113 5.44 -18.06 -10.84
N LEU A 114 6.66 -17.51 -10.77
CA LEU A 114 6.86 -16.09 -10.51
C LEU A 114 6.64 -15.32 -11.82
N ARG A 115 5.76 -14.33 -11.80
CA ARG A 115 5.48 -13.48 -12.94
C ARG A 115 6.30 -12.20 -12.77
N LEU A 116 7.47 -12.13 -13.37
CA LEU A 116 8.33 -10.95 -13.20
C LEU A 116 7.78 -9.76 -14.03
N PRO A 117 7.87 -8.52 -13.51
CA PRO A 117 7.42 -7.34 -14.24
C PRO A 117 8.41 -6.93 -15.34
N ASP A 118 7.95 -6.10 -16.28
CA ASP A 118 8.81 -5.48 -17.30
C ASP A 118 9.88 -4.59 -16.64
N VAL A 119 11.13 -4.66 -17.13
CA VAL A 119 12.30 -4.00 -16.54
C VAL A 119 12.13 -2.49 -16.47
N LEU A 120 11.45 -1.89 -17.47
CA LEU A 120 11.22 -0.44 -17.51
C LEU A 120 10.27 0.05 -16.40
N SER A 121 9.47 -0.84 -15.80
CA SER A 121 8.55 -0.50 -14.73
C SER A 121 9.20 -0.41 -13.33
N TYR A 122 10.44 -0.91 -13.18
CA TYR A 122 11.10 -1.04 -11.86
C TYR A 122 11.31 0.30 -11.16
N PRO A 123 11.91 1.33 -11.79
CA PRO A 123 12.25 2.56 -11.07
C PRO A 123 11.01 3.26 -10.50
N GLY A 124 9.96 3.39 -11.32
CA GLY A 124 8.70 4.03 -10.91
C GLY A 124 7.97 3.22 -9.83
N SER A 125 7.91 1.90 -9.98
CA SER A 125 7.21 1.02 -9.06
C SER A 125 7.90 0.92 -7.70
N ILE A 126 9.23 0.89 -7.67
CA ILE A 126 10.01 0.88 -6.42
C ILE A 126 9.80 2.20 -5.67
N ILE A 127 9.96 3.34 -6.33
CA ILE A 127 9.75 4.66 -5.70
C ILE A 127 8.34 4.76 -5.13
N ASN A 128 7.33 4.36 -5.91
CA ASN A 128 5.95 4.39 -5.47
C ASN A 128 5.68 3.49 -4.28
N THR A 129 6.21 2.29 -4.33
CA THR A 129 6.04 1.30 -3.28
C THR A 129 6.61 1.80 -1.96
N VAL A 130 7.83 2.34 -2.00
CA VAL A 130 8.50 2.87 -0.80
C VAL A 130 7.78 4.13 -0.29
N ALA A 131 7.46 5.08 -1.17
CA ALA A 131 6.76 6.32 -0.78
C ALA A 131 5.37 6.03 -0.19
N THR A 132 4.61 5.13 -0.80
CA THR A 132 3.29 4.72 -0.30
C THR A 132 3.41 4.01 1.04
N ALA A 133 4.37 3.08 1.19
CA ALA A 133 4.60 2.39 2.45
C ALA A 133 4.94 3.38 3.57
N PHE A 134 5.79 4.38 3.30
CA PHE A 134 6.10 5.42 4.30
C PHE A 134 4.85 6.20 4.72
N ILE A 135 4.09 6.72 3.75
CA ILE A 135 2.90 7.54 4.01
C ILE A 135 1.83 6.72 4.75
N ASP A 136 1.62 5.47 4.35
CA ASP A 136 0.69 4.55 5.01
C ASP A 136 1.12 4.27 6.47
N GLU A 137 2.38 3.92 6.70
CA GLU A 137 2.83 3.61 8.07
C GLU A 137 2.81 4.85 8.96
N ALA A 138 3.25 6.02 8.47
CA ALA A 138 3.18 7.27 9.23
C ALA A 138 1.73 7.68 9.54
N THR A 139 0.80 7.47 8.60
CA THR A 139 -0.62 7.82 8.79
C THR A 139 -1.31 6.86 9.76
N PHE A 140 -1.20 5.55 9.52
CA PHE A 140 -2.04 4.56 10.21
C PHE A 140 -1.37 3.95 11.44
N ARG A 141 -0.04 3.78 11.43
CA ARG A 141 0.73 3.19 12.55
C ARG A 141 1.40 4.27 13.39
N GLY A 142 1.70 5.40 12.78
CA GLY A 142 2.09 6.63 13.47
C GLY A 142 0.87 7.33 14.08
N LEU A 143 0.33 8.27 13.32
CA LEU A 143 -0.69 9.22 13.79
C LEU A 143 -1.95 8.53 14.32
N LEU A 144 -2.63 7.71 13.52
CA LEU A 144 -3.91 7.11 13.91
C LEU A 144 -3.78 6.22 15.14
N LEU A 145 -2.84 5.28 15.12
CA LEU A 145 -2.61 4.36 16.23
C LEU A 145 -2.17 5.11 17.49
N GLY A 146 -1.26 6.07 17.37
CA GLY A 146 -0.83 6.94 18.46
C GLY A 146 -1.99 7.71 19.09
N PHE A 147 -2.83 8.36 18.29
CA PHE A 147 -4.00 9.08 18.81
C PHE A 147 -5.02 8.15 19.49
N ILE A 148 -5.26 6.95 18.96
CA ILE A 148 -6.15 5.98 19.61
C ILE A 148 -5.57 5.55 20.96
N LEU A 149 -4.27 5.24 21.03
CA LEU A 149 -3.60 4.86 22.28
C LEU A 149 -3.61 5.99 23.32
N LEU A 150 -3.48 7.24 22.89
CA LEU A 150 -3.57 8.41 23.76
C LEU A 150 -4.95 8.56 24.43
N THR A 151 -6.01 7.95 23.88
CA THR A 151 -7.32 7.91 24.55
C THR A 151 -7.36 6.97 25.78
N GLY A 152 -6.31 6.16 25.97
CA GLY A 152 -6.24 5.13 27.01
C GLY A 152 -6.84 3.79 26.60
N LEU A 153 -7.14 3.61 25.32
CA LEU A 153 -7.63 2.34 24.77
C LEU A 153 -6.52 1.28 24.81
N ASP A 154 -6.89 0.01 25.03
CA ASP A 154 -5.88 -1.05 25.12
C ASP A 154 -5.14 -1.24 23.79
N PRO A 155 -3.85 -1.65 23.81
CA PRO A 155 -3.06 -1.72 22.57
C PRO A 155 -3.60 -2.70 21.53
N THR A 156 -4.30 -3.76 21.96
CA THR A 156 -4.83 -4.76 21.04
C THR A 156 -6.03 -4.20 20.29
N ALA A 157 -7.00 -3.62 21.00
CA ALA A 157 -8.15 -3.00 20.37
C ALA A 157 -7.74 -1.79 19.51
N ALA A 158 -6.75 -1.00 19.93
CA ALA A 158 -6.23 0.11 19.13
C ALA A 158 -5.66 -0.36 17.80
N ASN A 159 -4.88 -1.45 17.84
CA ASN A 159 -4.33 -2.09 16.65
C ASN A 159 -5.42 -2.66 15.73
N ILE A 160 -6.46 -3.29 16.29
CA ILE A 160 -7.60 -3.78 15.50
C ILE A 160 -8.32 -2.62 14.81
N ILE A 161 -8.64 -1.56 15.55
CA ILE A 161 -9.34 -0.39 15.00
C ILE A 161 -8.52 0.23 13.87
N GLN A 162 -7.22 0.46 14.08
CA GLN A 162 -6.39 1.02 13.02
C GLN A 162 -6.40 0.12 11.78
N ALA A 163 -6.39 -1.21 11.95
CA ALA A 163 -6.26 -2.15 10.84
C ALA A 163 -7.52 -2.14 9.98
N LEU A 164 -8.68 -2.04 10.64
CA LEU A 164 -9.96 -1.86 9.97
C LEU A 164 -10.02 -0.53 9.22
N VAL A 165 -9.60 0.58 9.85
CA VAL A 165 -9.56 1.89 9.19
C VAL A 165 -8.60 1.87 7.99
N TYR A 166 -7.45 1.20 8.10
CA TYR A 166 -6.51 1.02 6.99
C TYR A 166 -7.13 0.20 5.84
N ALA A 167 -7.76 -0.93 6.14
CA ALA A 167 -8.41 -1.78 5.14
C ALA A 167 -9.56 -1.05 4.43
N LEU A 168 -10.29 -0.19 5.14
CA LEU A 168 -11.32 0.67 4.57
C LEU A 168 -10.71 1.76 3.68
N ALA A 169 -9.65 2.44 4.15
CA ALA A 169 -8.98 3.51 3.42
C ALA A 169 -8.33 3.03 2.11
N THR A 170 -7.87 1.79 2.08
CA THR A 170 -7.30 1.15 0.88
C THR A 170 -8.36 0.62 -0.09
N ARG A 171 -9.65 0.56 0.34
CA ARG A 171 -10.79 0.09 -0.47
C ARG A 171 -10.62 -1.33 -1.04
N VAL A 172 -9.76 -2.14 -0.43
CA VAL A 172 -9.44 -3.50 -0.90
C VAL A 172 -10.64 -4.44 -0.78
N GLY A 173 -11.62 -4.13 0.08
CA GLY A 173 -12.89 -4.85 0.18
C GLY A 173 -14.00 -4.44 -0.80
N ALA A 174 -13.74 -3.49 -1.71
CA ALA A 174 -14.78 -3.03 -2.65
C ALA A 174 -15.20 -4.13 -3.66
N PRO A 175 -16.43 -4.08 -4.22
CA PRO A 175 -16.86 -5.05 -5.23
C PRO A 175 -15.91 -5.11 -6.43
N GLY A 176 -15.55 -6.34 -6.84
CA GLY A 176 -14.61 -6.57 -7.93
C GLY A 176 -13.14 -6.72 -7.51
N ARG A 177 -12.85 -6.74 -6.21
CA ARG A 177 -11.50 -6.93 -5.64
C ARG A 177 -11.33 -8.36 -5.11
N ASP A 178 -10.10 -8.88 -5.10
CA ASP A 178 -9.80 -10.22 -4.59
C ASP A 178 -9.91 -10.26 -3.05
N ARG A 179 -10.69 -11.23 -2.52
CA ARG A 179 -10.88 -11.42 -1.07
C ARG A 179 -9.58 -11.78 -0.35
N TYR A 180 -8.66 -12.45 -1.04
CA TYR A 180 -7.34 -12.76 -0.50
C TYR A 180 -6.60 -11.48 -0.11
N MET A 181 -6.65 -10.46 -0.97
CA MET A 181 -5.99 -9.17 -0.72
C MET A 181 -6.57 -8.47 0.51
N LEU A 182 -7.88 -8.58 0.74
CA LEU A 182 -8.51 -8.03 1.95
C LEU A 182 -7.98 -8.70 3.23
N VAL A 183 -7.94 -10.03 3.23
CA VAL A 183 -7.41 -10.81 4.37
C VAL A 183 -5.94 -10.48 4.58
N LEU A 184 -5.15 -10.43 3.51
CA LEU A 184 -3.73 -10.09 3.56
C LEU A 184 -3.52 -8.70 4.16
N VAL A 185 -4.25 -7.69 3.70
CA VAL A 185 -4.14 -6.31 4.20
C VAL A 185 -4.52 -6.20 5.67
N LEU A 186 -5.52 -6.95 6.12
CA LEU A 186 -5.87 -7.02 7.55
C LEU A 186 -4.77 -7.67 8.37
N VAL A 187 -4.25 -8.81 7.94
CA VAL A 187 -3.17 -9.54 8.65
C VAL A 187 -1.88 -8.72 8.71
N LEU A 188 -1.43 -8.19 7.56
CA LEU A 188 -0.27 -7.31 7.50
C LEU A 188 -0.52 -6.04 8.32
N GLY A 189 -1.75 -5.53 8.31
CA GLY A 189 -2.09 -4.34 9.06
C GLY A 189 -1.96 -4.51 10.57
N LEU A 190 -2.47 -5.63 11.09
CA LEU A 190 -2.33 -6.03 12.48
C LEU A 190 -0.86 -6.31 12.85
N ALA A 191 -0.11 -6.98 11.97
CA ALA A 191 1.31 -7.24 12.17
C ALA A 191 2.12 -5.95 12.23
N SER A 192 1.92 -5.02 11.28
CA SER A 192 2.58 -3.71 11.24
C SER A 192 2.27 -2.87 12.50
N GLY A 193 1.01 -2.85 12.97
CA GLY A 193 0.67 -2.11 14.17
C GLY A 193 1.23 -2.75 15.44
N TRP A 194 1.24 -4.09 15.53
CA TRP A 194 1.90 -4.79 16.64
C TRP A 194 3.40 -4.48 16.66
N VAL A 195 4.08 -4.59 15.52
CA VAL A 195 5.51 -4.26 15.41
C VAL A 195 5.78 -2.81 15.82
N THR A 196 4.97 -1.85 15.35
CA THR A 196 5.12 -0.42 15.72
C THR A 196 5.03 -0.20 17.23
N ILE A 197 4.07 -0.86 17.89
CA ILE A 197 3.92 -0.78 19.36
C ILE A 197 5.14 -1.35 20.05
N GLN A 198 5.65 -2.50 19.60
CA GLN A 198 6.83 -3.13 20.19
C GLN A 198 8.08 -2.27 20.04
N THR A 199 8.30 -1.68 18.86
CA THR A 199 9.52 -0.94 18.55
C THR A 199 9.48 0.52 18.99
N GLY A 200 8.31 1.05 19.36
CA GLY A 200 8.13 2.45 19.75
C GLY A 200 8.25 3.44 18.57
N GLY A 201 8.06 2.95 17.34
CA GLY A 201 8.14 3.79 16.14
C GLY A 201 7.80 3.02 14.86
N ILE A 202 7.47 3.76 13.80
CA ILE A 202 7.05 3.18 12.51
C ILE A 202 8.18 2.50 11.73
N GLY A 203 9.45 2.64 12.12
CA GLY A 203 10.59 2.23 11.29
C GLY A 203 10.57 0.75 10.90
N ALA A 204 10.25 -0.13 11.85
CA ALA A 204 10.17 -1.57 11.63
C ALA A 204 8.99 -1.95 10.70
N ALA A 205 7.81 -1.37 10.96
CA ALA A 205 6.62 -1.58 10.15
C ALA A 205 6.79 -1.05 8.72
N PHE A 206 7.40 0.14 8.58
CA PHE A 206 7.76 0.72 7.29
C PHE A 206 8.70 -0.17 6.50
N LEU A 207 9.79 -0.63 7.10
CA LEU A 207 10.77 -1.48 6.43
C LEU A 207 10.11 -2.78 5.92
N GLY A 208 9.40 -3.50 6.78
CA GLY A 208 8.77 -4.74 6.37
C GLY A 208 7.60 -4.55 5.40
N HIS A 209 6.81 -3.48 5.52
CA HIS A 209 5.76 -3.14 4.56
C HIS A 209 6.36 -2.80 3.18
N ALA A 210 7.43 -2.00 3.13
CA ALA A 210 8.12 -1.68 1.88
C ALA A 210 8.68 -2.94 1.22
N ILE A 211 9.36 -3.82 1.97
CA ILE A 211 9.88 -5.10 1.47
C ILE A 211 8.73 -5.97 0.93
N THR A 212 7.63 -6.10 1.68
CA THR A 212 6.48 -6.93 1.29
C THR A 212 5.86 -6.44 -0.02
N ARG A 213 5.67 -5.12 -0.18
CA ARG A 213 5.13 -4.55 -1.41
C ARG A 213 6.08 -4.74 -2.60
N VAL A 214 7.39 -4.58 -2.40
CA VAL A 214 8.39 -4.84 -3.46
C VAL A 214 8.38 -6.32 -3.84
N ALA A 215 8.31 -7.23 -2.86
CA ALA A 215 8.25 -8.65 -3.12
C ALA A 215 6.98 -9.05 -3.88
N MET A 216 5.82 -8.49 -3.50
CA MET A 216 4.58 -8.67 -4.25
C MET A 216 4.73 -8.21 -5.70
N PHE A 217 5.28 -7.00 -5.92
CA PHE A 217 5.54 -6.50 -7.27
C PHE A 217 6.41 -7.43 -8.11
N LEU A 218 7.52 -7.89 -7.54
CA LEU A 218 8.44 -8.79 -8.23
C LEU A 218 7.83 -10.17 -8.48
N ALA A 219 7.07 -10.71 -7.53
CA ALA A 219 6.53 -12.08 -7.62
C ALA A 219 5.30 -12.19 -8.51
N THR A 220 4.46 -11.17 -8.56
CA THR A 220 3.20 -11.19 -9.33
C THR A 220 3.27 -10.40 -10.63
N GLY A 221 4.27 -9.53 -10.80
CA GLY A 221 4.50 -8.75 -12.02
C GLY A 221 3.49 -7.63 -12.20
N HIS A 222 2.49 -7.60 -11.32
CA HIS A 222 1.63 -6.48 -11.14
C HIS A 222 2.42 -5.54 -10.26
N ALA A 223 2.58 -4.30 -10.70
CA ALA A 223 2.86 -3.23 -9.77
C ALA A 223 1.91 -3.33 -8.59
N GLY A 224 0.71 -3.94 -8.75
CA GLY A 224 -0.33 -3.95 -7.76
C GLY A 224 -1.35 -5.02 -7.48
N GLN A 225 -2.61 -4.57 -7.45
CA GLN A 225 -3.72 -5.43 -7.13
C GLN A 225 -3.83 -6.45 -8.24
N VAL A 226 -3.74 -7.70 -7.84
CA VAL A 226 -3.91 -8.81 -8.75
C VAL A 226 -5.34 -8.78 -9.25
N ALA A 227 -5.50 -8.70 -10.57
CA ALA A 227 -6.81 -8.75 -11.19
C ALA A 227 -7.53 -10.04 -10.80
N LEU A 228 -8.87 -9.98 -10.76
CA LEU A 228 -9.66 -11.19 -10.56
C LEU A 228 -9.33 -12.22 -11.64
N ARG A 229 -9.46 -13.50 -11.29
CA ARG A 229 -9.19 -14.60 -12.23
C ARG A 229 -10.03 -14.45 -13.50
N GLY A 230 -9.41 -14.58 -14.67
CA GLY A 230 -10.10 -14.40 -15.95
C GLY A 230 -10.29 -12.94 -16.36
N ARG A 231 -9.63 -11.99 -15.69
CA ARG A 231 -9.61 -10.55 -16.03
C ARG A 231 -8.19 -9.98 -16.11
N GLU A 232 -7.18 -10.83 -16.04
CA GLU A 232 -5.79 -10.40 -16.31
C GLU A 232 -5.65 -10.06 -17.80
N ASP A 233 -4.74 -9.16 -18.15
CA ASP A 233 -4.56 -8.71 -19.53
C ASP A 233 -4.32 -9.89 -20.49
N GLU A 234 -3.61 -10.93 -20.05
CA GLU A 234 -3.39 -12.17 -20.79
C GLU A 234 -4.66 -13.03 -20.90
N ASP A 235 -5.49 -13.08 -19.85
CA ASP A 235 -6.77 -13.79 -19.89
C ASP A 235 -7.75 -13.10 -20.85
N VAL A 236 -7.65 -11.77 -20.98
CA VAL A 236 -8.43 -10.99 -21.94
C VAL A 236 -7.85 -11.16 -23.36
N ALA A 237 -6.53 -11.04 -23.51
CA ALA A 237 -5.84 -11.23 -24.78
C ALA A 237 -6.07 -12.63 -25.36
N SER A 238 -5.94 -13.68 -24.54
CA SER A 238 -6.20 -15.07 -24.96
C SER A 238 -7.65 -15.33 -25.37
N ARG A 239 -8.61 -14.53 -24.89
CA ARG A 239 -10.01 -14.58 -25.36
C ARG A 239 -10.22 -13.83 -26.67
N LEU A 240 -9.38 -12.85 -26.97
CA LEU A 240 -9.41 -12.07 -28.20
C LEU A 240 -8.59 -12.75 -29.31
N GLU A 241 -7.61 -13.56 -28.94
CA GLU A 241 -6.85 -14.42 -29.84
C GLU A 241 -7.69 -15.58 -30.36
N THR A 242 -7.43 -15.98 -31.60
CA THR A 242 -8.09 -17.13 -32.20
C THR A 242 -7.54 -18.39 -31.51
N PRO A 243 -8.38 -19.36 -31.10
CA PRO A 243 -7.89 -20.55 -30.42
C PRO A 243 -6.83 -21.28 -31.25
N ASP A 244 -5.82 -21.84 -30.59
CA ASP A 244 -4.77 -22.60 -31.27
C ASP A 244 -5.36 -23.64 -32.22
N GLY A 245 -4.97 -23.56 -33.50
CA GLY A 245 -5.47 -24.43 -34.58
C GLY A 245 -6.69 -23.90 -35.34
N TRP A 246 -7.21 -22.72 -35.01
CA TRP A 246 -8.29 -22.07 -35.75
C TRP A 246 -7.75 -20.98 -36.68
N ASN A 247 -8.00 -21.11 -37.98
CA ASN A 247 -7.74 -20.04 -38.94
C ASN A 247 -8.87 -19.01 -38.87
N SER A 248 -8.52 -17.72 -38.78
CA SER A 248 -9.48 -16.63 -38.86
C SER A 248 -10.14 -16.61 -40.25
N VAL A 249 -11.44 -16.90 -40.30
CA VAL A 249 -12.23 -16.89 -41.54
C VAL A 249 -12.36 -15.44 -42.01
N GLY A 250 -11.44 -15.00 -42.89
CA GLY A 250 -11.50 -13.65 -43.47
C GLY A 250 -10.15 -13.00 -43.82
N ALA A 251 -9.01 -13.55 -43.40
CA ALA A 251 -7.73 -13.12 -43.96
C ALA A 251 -7.61 -13.66 -45.39
N GLN A 252 -8.16 -12.93 -46.36
CA GLN A 252 -7.83 -13.17 -47.76
C GLN A 252 -6.32 -13.08 -47.90
N GLU A 253 -5.70 -14.20 -48.27
CA GLU A 253 -4.38 -14.21 -48.88
C GLU A 253 -4.44 -13.24 -50.05
N HIS A 254 -3.79 -12.07 -49.92
CA HIS A 254 -3.53 -11.24 -51.08
C HIS A 254 -2.62 -12.06 -52.00
N PRO A 255 -3.06 -12.43 -53.22
CA PRO A 255 -2.16 -13.05 -54.16
C PRO A 255 -1.08 -12.02 -54.46
N GLY A 256 0.18 -12.41 -54.24
CA GLY A 256 1.32 -11.62 -54.65
C GLY A 256 1.18 -11.21 -56.10
N PHE A 257 1.30 -9.91 -56.36
CA PHE A 257 1.50 -9.41 -57.70
C PHE A 257 2.91 -9.84 -58.15
N ASP A 258 2.98 -10.91 -58.93
CA ASP A 258 4.08 -11.11 -59.86
C ASP A 258 4.01 -9.99 -60.92
N ARG A 259 5.03 -9.10 -60.90
CA ARG A 259 5.63 -8.45 -62.08
C ARG A 259 6.90 -7.71 -61.71
#